data_AF-A0AAU8NCZ9-F1
#
_entry.id   AF-A0AAU8NCZ9-F1
#
_cell.length_a   1.000
_cell.length_b   1.000
_cell.length_c   1.000
_cell.angle_alpha   90.00
_cell.angle_beta   90.00
_cell.angle_gamma   90.00
#
_symmetry.space_group_name_H-M   'P 1'
#
loop_
_entity.id
_entity.type
_entity.pdbx_description
1 polymer ?
#
loop_
_entity_poly.entity_id
_entity_poly.type
_entity_poly.pdbx_seq_one_letter_code
_entity_poly.pdbx_strand_id
1 'polypeptide(L)' 'MIIMAVLFIGTGLMFLVYPQKTAGDADRQVRNRRAAAGWIGTALIVMSCLFLVMGTMQLFDQSSHHMGH' A
#
# COMPACT_ATOMS: atom_id res chain seq x y z
N MET A 1 10.56 5.12 8.61
CA MET A 1 9.22 4.55 8.33
C MET A 1 8.52 5.24 7.17
N ILE A 2 8.56 6.57 7.07
CA ILE A 2 7.94 7.34 5.96
C ILE A 2 8.40 6.90 4.56
N ILE A 3 9.70 6.68 4.34
CA ILE A 3 10.22 6.27 3.03
C ILE A 3 9.59 4.94 2.57
N MET A 4 9.51 3.95 3.46
CA MET A 4 8.86 2.66 3.16
C MET A 4 7.37 2.83 2.86
N ALA A 5 6.66 3.70 3.61
CA ALA A 5 5.26 3.97 3.37
C ALA A 5 5.01 4.60 1.98
N VAL A 6 5.86 5.54 1.57
CA VAL A 6 5.79 6.16 0.23
C VAL A 6 6.03 5.11 -0.86
N LEU A 7 7.00 4.21 -0.68
CA LEU A 7 7.27 3.11 -1.62
C LEU A 7 6.07 2.15 -1.73
N PHE A 8 5.43 1.81 -0.61
CA PHE A 8 4.23 0.95 -0.59
C PHE A 8 3.04 1.62 -1.28
N ILE A 9 2.81 2.92 -1.05
CA ILE A 9 1.72 3.66 -1.71
C ILE A 9 1.98 3.74 -3.22
N GLY A 10 3.20 4.07 -3.64
CA GLY A 10 3.56 4.13 -5.06
C GLY A 10 3.38 2.77 -5.76
N THR A 11 3.82 1.70 -5.12
CA THR A 11 3.67 0.33 -5.66
C THR A 11 2.20 -0.10 -5.70
N GLY A 12 1.42 0.22 -4.66
CA GLY A 12 -0.01 -0.07 -4.61
C GLY A 12 -0.80 0.67 -5.70
N LEU A 13 -0.48 1.95 -5.94
CA LEU A 13 -1.06 2.75 -7.03
C LEU A 13 -0.67 2.19 -8.39
N MET A 14 0.58 1.75 -8.57
CA MET A 14 1.03 1.12 -9.81
C MET A 14 0.22 -0.15 -10.10
N PHE A 15 -0.03 -1.00 -9.10
CA PHE A 15 -0.88 -2.19 -9.23
C PHE A 15 -2.35 -1.87 -9.53
N LEU A 16 -2.87 -0.76 -8.98
CA LEU A 16 -4.25 -0.33 -9.21
C LEU A 16 -4.47 0.26 -10.61
N VAL A 17 -3.47 0.98 -11.12
CA VAL A 17 -3.54 1.70 -12.40
C VAL A 17 -3.00 0.86 -13.56
N TYR A 18 -2.23 -0.21 -13.31
CA TYR A 18 -1.52 -0.97 -14.35
C TYR A 18 -2.47 -1.45 -15.47
N PRO A 19 -2.38 -0.86 -16.68
CA PRO A 19 -3.19 -1.28 -17.80
C PRO A 19 -2.48 -2.45 -18.48
N GLN A 20 -2.97 -3.67 -18.30
CA GLN A 20 -2.49 -4.81 -19.07
C GLN A 20 -2.97 -4.70 -20.52
N LYS A 21 -2.19 -3.99 -21.35
CA LYS A 21 -2.31 -3.89 -22.82
C LYS A 21 -2.03 -5.24 -23.52
N THR A 22 -2.59 -6.33 -23.05
CA THR A 22 -2.51 -7.63 -23.75
C THR A 22 -3.54 -8.55 -23.12
N ALA A 23 -4.69 -8.65 -23.77
CA ALA A 23 -5.41 -9.92 -23.93
C ALA A 23 -6.60 -9.68 -24.86
N GLY A 24 -6.37 -9.91 -26.15
CA GLY A 24 -7.43 -10.55 -26.92
C GLY A 24 -7.74 -11.90 -26.27
N ASP A 25 -9.03 -12.21 -26.15
CA ASP A 25 -9.60 -13.56 -26.00
C ASP A 25 -9.16 -14.48 -24.84
N ALA A 26 -8.80 -13.96 -23.65
CA ALA A 26 -8.58 -14.79 -22.45
C ALA A 26 -9.51 -14.40 -21.27
N ASP A 27 -10.80 -14.66 -21.44
CA ASP A 27 -11.93 -13.98 -20.77
C ASP A 27 -12.08 -14.20 -19.24
N ARG A 28 -11.48 -15.25 -18.65
CA ARG A 28 -11.65 -15.56 -17.21
C ARG A 28 -10.39 -15.46 -16.37
N GLN A 29 -9.26 -15.94 -16.89
CA GLN A 29 -7.98 -15.92 -16.15
C GLN A 29 -7.39 -14.52 -16.05
N VAL A 30 -7.51 -13.70 -17.10
CA VAL A 30 -7.06 -12.30 -17.09
C VAL A 30 -7.94 -11.46 -16.19
N ARG A 31 -9.26 -11.68 -16.20
CA ARG A 31 -10.20 -10.99 -15.30
C ARG A 31 -9.93 -11.31 -13.83
N ASN A 32 -9.65 -12.57 -13.51
CA ASN A 32 -9.32 -12.97 -12.13
C ASN A 32 -7.99 -12.39 -11.67
N ARG A 33 -6.98 -12.33 -12.56
CA ARG A 33 -5.70 -11.66 -12.30
C ARG A 33 -5.86 -10.15 -12.10
N ARG A 34 -6.74 -9.49 -12.85
CA ARG A 34 -7.07 -8.07 -12.67
C ARG A 34 -7.72 -7.80 -11.33
N ALA A 35 -8.70 -8.61 -10.94
CA ALA A 35 -9.33 -8.52 -9.63
C ALA A 35 -8.29 -8.73 -8.52
N ALA A 36 -7.47 -9.78 -8.60
CA ALA A 36 -6.41 -10.04 -7.64
C ALA A 36 -5.39 -8.89 -7.55
N ALA A 37 -4.96 -8.32 -8.68
CA ALA A 37 -4.05 -7.18 -8.71
C ALA A 37 -4.65 -5.94 -8.05
N GLY A 38 -5.94 -5.67 -8.27
CA GLY A 38 -6.66 -4.58 -7.60
C GLY A 38 -6.77 -4.80 -6.08
N TRP A 39 -7.06 -6.03 -5.65
CA TRP A 39 -7.10 -6.39 -4.22
C TRP A 39 -5.71 -6.27 -3.57
N ILE A 40 -4.65 -6.69 -4.25
CA ILE A 40 -3.27 -6.54 -3.78
C ILE A 40 -2.91 -5.05 -3.66
N GLY A 41 -3.20 -4.25 -4.68
CA GLY A 41 -2.95 -2.80 -4.65
C GLY A 41 -3.68 -2.12 -3.49
N THR A 42 -4.95 -2.47 -3.28
CA THR A 42 -5.76 -1.96 -2.17
C THR A 42 -5.18 -2.36 -0.82
N ALA A 43 -4.80 -3.63 -0.65
CA ALA A 43 -4.21 -4.13 0.59
C ALA A 43 -2.87 -3.43 0.91
N LEU A 44 -2.03 -3.19 -0.09
CA LEU A 44 -0.76 -2.46 0.08
C LEU A 44 -0.98 -1.01 0.54
N ILE A 45 -2.00 -0.33 0.01
CA ILE A 45 -2.36 1.03 0.42
C ILE A 45 -2.84 1.03 1.89
N VAL A 46 -3.75 0.12 2.25
CA VAL A 46 -4.27 0.00 3.62
C VAL A 46 -3.15 -0.29 4.61
N MET A 47 -2.27 -1.26 4.30
CA MET A 47 -1.12 -1.58 5.15
C MET A 47 -0.18 -0.39 5.32
N SER A 48 0.05 0.38 4.25
CA SER A 48 0.88 1.59 4.33
C SER A 48 0.29 2.63 5.27
N CYS A 49 -1.03 2.84 5.23
CA CYS A 49 -1.73 3.72 6.17
C CYS A 49 -1.57 3.27 7.62
N LEU A 50 -1.74 1.96 7.90
CA LEU A 50 -1.54 1.41 9.24
C LEU A 50 -0.11 1.61 9.73
N PHE A 51 0.87 1.43 8.84
CA PHE A 51 2.28 1.62 9.16
C PHE A 51 2.62 3.08 9.47
N LEU A 52 1.99 4.04 8.78
CA LEU A 52 2.12 5.46 9.09
C LEU A 52 1.51 5.79 10.46
N VAL A 53 0.31 5.29 10.76
CA VAL A 53 -0.35 5.51 12.06
C VAL A 53 0.52 4.97 13.19
N MET A 54 0.97 3.71 13.11
CA MET A 54 1.87 3.12 14.09
C MET A 54 3.18 3.91 14.22
N GLY A 55 3.79 4.32 13.10
CA GLY A 55 5.02 5.11 13.11
C GLY A 55 4.83 6.48 13.77
N THR A 56 3.68 7.14 13.56
CA THR A 56 3.37 8.40 14.24
C THR A 56 3.15 8.20 15.74
N MET A 57 2.44 7.15 16.16
CA MET A 57 2.25 6.82 17.57
C MET A 57 3.59 6.57 18.28
N GLN A 58 4.51 5.84 17.64
CA GLN A 58 5.87 5.63 18.17
C GLN A 58 6.65 6.93 18.32
N LEU A 59 6.56 7.84 17.34
CA LEU A 59 7.20 9.16 17.44
C LEU A 59 6.63 9.98 18.61
N PHE A 60 5.30 9.96 18.78
CA PHE A 60 4.64 10.65 19.88
C PHE A 60 5.03 10.07 21.24
N ASP A 61 5.08 8.74 21.36
CA ASP A 61 5.49 8.04 22.58
C ASP A 61 6.95 8.32 22.95
N GLN A 62 7.87 8.37 21.97
CA GLN A 62 9.24 8.77 22.22
C GLN A 62 9.36 10.25 22.64
N SER A 63 8.56 11.13 22.04
CA SER A 63 8.58 12.57 22.38
C SER A 63 8.00 12.87 23.76
N SER A 64 6.97 12.15 24.21
CA SER A 64 6.40 12.31 25.55
C SER A 64 7.39 11.86 26.63
N HIS A 65 8.14 10.78 26.39
CA HIS A 65 9.22 10.34 27.26
C HIS A 65 10.38 11.34 27.35
N HIS A 66 10.64 12.10 26.28
CA HIS A 66 11.68 13.13 26.27
C HIS A 66 11.26 14.46 26.94
N MET A 67 9.95 14.71 27.07
CA MET A 67 9.41 15.91 27.74
C MET A 67 9.11 15.70 29.23
N GLY A 68 9.13 14.46 29.72
CA GLY A 68 8.83 14.10 31.11
C GLY A 68 10.04 14.07 32.05
N HIS A 69 11.21 14.57 31.65
CA HIS A 69 12.44 14.51 32.42
C HIS A 69 13.07 15.89 32.66
#